data_AF-A0A976XAM3-F1
#
_entry.id   AF-A0A976XAM3-F1
#
_cell.length_a   1.000
_cell.length_b   1.000
_cell.length_c   1.000
_cell.angle_alpha   90.00
_cell.angle_beta   90.00
_cell.angle_gamma   90.00
#
_symmetry.space_group_name_H-M   'P 1'
#
loop_
_entity.id
_entity.type
_entity.pdbx_description
1 polymer ?
#
loop_
_entity_poly.entity_id
_entity_poly.type
_entity_poly.pdbx_seq_one_letter_code
_entity_poly.pdbx_strand_id
1 'polypeptide(L)'
;MKRAFTIVELLIVVVIIAILAAIVVVAYRGVTSSAAESSMRSDLKNTADNLLLYQAKNKDLPATMTDSIKVESNGNVLTYVKMTGSTFCLSITGDDSTGRAFHTTEEGDVADGECPAPYIQTITTAGCPVVKTVAVDARNNHTYWVQKLVDGNCWMLTNLAYAGGGSNAYGDVKTIAKGTLGGGVSVTAPQYFIHSNSNPTTTPTKPSVSTDGGVTSPQYGYYYNWCAAMGAQNGTNGQPSTAACAEATTPAPNTNVSICPAGWRLPTGDGAGEFTQLIAALGAGSGVAGVNMLKSIFFIQFGANVTNYGFNVPGTSATLWSSSQYSSTNAYYMSVSASGYIFPAMSGNAKNLGFNVRCIAV
;
A
#
# COMPACT_ATOMS: atom_id res chain seq x y z
N MET A 1 50.68 -58.25 29.10
CA MET A 1 50.89 -56.86 29.58
C MET A 1 49.88 -55.96 28.89
N LYS A 2 48.86 -55.45 29.61
CA LYS A 2 47.94 -54.43 29.06
C LYS A 2 48.64 -53.08 29.17
N ARG A 3 48.93 -52.43 28.04
CA ARG A 3 49.42 -51.04 28.02
C ARG A 3 48.28 -50.14 28.49
N ALA A 4 48.46 -49.44 29.61
CA ALA A 4 47.53 -48.42 30.07
C ALA A 4 47.74 -47.16 29.22
N PHE A 5 46.66 -46.62 28.67
CA PHE A 5 46.65 -45.36 27.93
C PHE A 5 47.01 -44.21 28.88
N THR A 6 47.89 -43.30 28.46
CA THR A 6 48.24 -42.15 29.30
C THR A 6 47.12 -41.12 29.27
N ILE A 7 46.88 -40.42 30.40
CA ILE A 7 45.91 -39.32 30.48
C ILE A 7 46.23 -38.23 29.44
N VAL A 8 47.51 -38.02 29.15
CA VAL A 8 47.98 -37.04 28.17
C VAL A 8 47.52 -37.40 26.74
N GLU A 9 47.58 -38.68 26.36
CA GLU A 9 47.06 -39.13 25.06
C GLU A 9 45.55 -38.89 24.93
N LEU A 10 44.79 -39.18 25.98
CA LEU A 10 43.34 -38.94 25.96
C LEU A 10 43.01 -37.44 25.85
N LEU A 11 43.76 -36.59 26.55
CA LEU A 11 43.55 -35.13 26.55
C LEU A 11 43.80 -34.53 25.17
N ILE A 12 44.91 -34.90 24.52
CA ILE A 12 45.24 -34.39 23.18
C ILE A 12 44.14 -34.78 22.18
N VAL A 13 43.61 -36.00 22.27
CA VAL A 13 42.53 -36.47 21.39
C VAL A 13 41.26 -35.63 21.55
N VAL A 14 40.84 -35.35 22.78
CA VAL A 14 39.62 -34.53 23.02
C VAL A 14 39.81 -33.10 22.54
N VAL A 15 40.99 -32.50 22.73
CA VAL A 15 41.30 -31.15 22.22
C VAL A 15 41.26 -31.11 20.69
N ILE A 16 41.82 -32.12 20.03
CA ILE A 16 41.79 -32.21 18.56
C ILE A 16 40.34 -32.35 18.06
N ILE A 17 39.53 -33.20 18.68
CA ILE A 17 38.11 -33.37 18.30
C ILE A 17 37.33 -32.07 18.51
N ALA A 18 37.57 -31.33 19.60
CA ALA A 18 36.91 -30.05 19.87
C ALA A 18 37.21 -28.99 18.79
N ILE A 19 38.48 -28.89 18.37
CA ILE A 19 38.90 -27.95 17.31
C ILE A 19 38.27 -28.35 15.97
N LEU A 20 38.32 -29.64 15.61
CA LEU A 20 37.73 -30.13 14.35
C LEU A 20 36.22 -29.92 14.32
N ALA A 21 35.51 -30.19 15.42
CA ALA A 21 34.06 -29.98 15.51
C ALA A 21 33.69 -28.51 15.32
N ALA A 22 34.44 -27.57 15.90
CA ALA A 22 34.19 -26.13 15.74
C ALA A 22 34.32 -25.67 14.27
N ILE A 23 35.37 -26.11 13.57
CA ILE A 23 35.59 -25.79 12.14
C ILE A 23 34.45 -26.37 11.29
N VAL A 24 34.05 -27.62 11.54
CA VAL A 24 32.96 -28.28 10.82
C VAL A 24 31.63 -27.56 11.01
N VAL A 25 31.29 -27.09 12.22
CA VAL A 25 30.03 -26.37 12.46
C VAL A 25 29.94 -25.07 11.66
N VAL A 26 31.04 -24.30 11.58
CA VAL A 26 31.07 -23.05 10.81
C VAL A 26 30.95 -23.33 9.30
N ALA A 27 31.68 -24.33 8.79
CA ALA A 27 31.63 -24.71 7.38
C ALA A 27 30.26 -25.28 6.99
N TYR A 28 29.65 -26.10 7.84
CA TYR A 28 28.36 -26.74 7.59
C TYR A 28 27.23 -25.71 7.44
N ARG A 29 27.23 -24.65 8.26
CA ARG A 29 26.27 -23.54 8.14
C ARG A 29 26.34 -22.84 6.77
N GLY A 30 27.54 -22.68 6.22
CA GLY A 30 27.73 -22.10 4.88
C GLY A 30 27.18 -23.01 3.77
N VAL A 31 27.47 -24.30 3.83
CA VAL A 31 27.01 -25.28 2.83
C VAL A 31 25.48 -25.40 2.82
N THR A 32 24.84 -25.46 4.00
CA THR A 32 23.38 -25.54 4.09
C THR A 32 22.71 -24.29 3.55
N SER A 33 23.30 -23.10 3.77
CA SER A 33 22.80 -21.84 3.20
C SER A 33 22.88 -21.85 1.67
N SER A 34 24.01 -22.26 1.09
CA SER A 34 24.16 -22.34 -0.37
C SER A 34 23.22 -23.36 -1.02
N ALA A 35 22.96 -24.47 -0.34
CA ALA A 35 21.98 -25.47 -0.79
C ALA A 35 20.54 -24.93 -0.74
N ALA A 36 20.18 -24.20 0.32
CA ALA A 36 18.88 -23.54 0.43
C ALA A 36 18.67 -22.48 -0.67
N GLU A 37 19.68 -21.65 -0.95
CA GLU A 37 19.65 -20.70 -2.07
C GLU A 37 19.49 -21.39 -3.42
N SER A 38 20.18 -22.50 -3.64
CA SER A 38 20.06 -23.27 -4.88
C SER A 38 18.67 -23.89 -5.04
N SER A 39 18.06 -24.38 -3.95
CA SER A 39 16.68 -24.85 -3.93
C SER A 39 15.71 -23.74 -4.28
N MET A 40 15.81 -22.58 -3.60
CA MET A 40 14.94 -21.43 -3.84
C MET A 40 14.98 -20.95 -5.30
N ARG A 41 16.18 -20.85 -5.88
CA ARG A 41 16.34 -20.46 -7.30
C ARG A 41 15.72 -21.50 -8.25
N SER A 42 15.82 -22.79 -7.92
CA SER A 42 15.18 -23.87 -8.69
C SER A 42 13.65 -23.81 -8.59
N ASP A 43 13.11 -23.64 -7.38
CA ASP A 43 11.67 -23.57 -7.12
C ASP A 43 11.03 -22.38 -7.84
N LEU A 44 11.70 -21.22 -7.83
CA LEU A 44 11.31 -20.05 -8.62
C LEU A 44 11.23 -20.37 -10.11
N LYS A 45 12.28 -20.97 -10.68
CA LYS A 45 12.34 -21.25 -12.11
C LYS A 45 11.26 -22.24 -12.54
N ASN A 46 11.10 -23.33 -11.79
CA ASN A 46 10.05 -24.33 -12.05
C ASN A 46 8.65 -23.70 -12.00
N THR A 47 8.43 -22.78 -11.07
CA THR A 47 7.14 -22.09 -10.92
C THR A 47 6.90 -21.08 -12.03
N ALA A 48 7.93 -20.33 -12.44
CA ALA A 48 7.88 -19.43 -13.58
C ALA A 48 7.57 -20.17 -14.88
N ASP A 49 8.18 -21.34 -15.11
CA ASP A 49 7.88 -22.18 -16.28
C ASP A 49 6.42 -22.67 -16.29
N ASN A 50 5.89 -23.03 -15.11
CA ASN A 50 4.48 -23.39 -14.96
C ASN A 50 3.53 -22.21 -15.26
N LEU A 51 3.92 -20.99 -14.87
CA LEU A 51 3.17 -19.77 -15.18
C LEU A 51 3.17 -19.47 -16.69
N LEU A 52 4.31 -19.60 -17.35
CA LEU A 52 4.43 -19.45 -18.81
C LEU A 52 3.61 -20.51 -19.55
N LEU A 53 3.59 -21.76 -19.07
CA LEU A 53 2.74 -22.81 -19.62
C LEU A 53 1.25 -22.50 -19.45
N TYR A 54 0.86 -21.99 -18.29
CA TYR A 54 -0.52 -21.54 -18.04
C TYR A 54 -0.91 -20.43 -19.00
N GLN A 55 -0.03 -19.43 -19.16
CA GLN A 55 -0.23 -18.32 -20.07
C GLN A 55 -0.39 -18.80 -21.53
N ALA A 56 0.45 -19.73 -21.97
CA ALA A 56 0.36 -20.31 -23.31
C ALA A 56 -1.00 -20.99 -23.56
N LYS A 57 -1.58 -21.64 -22.52
CA LYS A 57 -2.88 -22.32 -22.62
C LYS A 57 -4.06 -21.35 -22.56
N ASN A 58 -4.02 -20.37 -21.66
CA ASN A 58 -5.17 -19.52 -21.35
C ASN A 58 -5.12 -18.13 -22.02
N LYS A 59 -4.03 -17.83 -22.73
CA LYS A 59 -3.72 -16.52 -23.33
C LYS A 59 -3.64 -15.36 -22.31
N ASP A 60 -3.60 -15.68 -21.03
CA ASP A 60 -3.44 -14.71 -19.95
C ASP A 60 -2.79 -15.39 -18.74
N LEU A 61 -2.13 -14.57 -17.93
CA LEU A 61 -1.58 -14.97 -16.64
C LEU A 61 -2.69 -15.06 -15.59
N PRO A 62 -2.59 -16.00 -14.63
CA PRO A 62 -3.57 -16.15 -13.58
C PRO A 62 -3.62 -14.91 -12.70
N ALA A 63 -4.80 -14.49 -12.24
CA ALA A 63 -4.91 -13.36 -11.31
C ALA A 63 -4.35 -13.69 -9.91
N THR A 64 -4.28 -14.97 -9.57
CA THR A 64 -3.77 -15.50 -8.29
C THR A 64 -3.03 -16.80 -8.52
N MET A 65 -2.05 -17.09 -7.64
CA MET A 65 -1.57 -18.47 -7.53
C MET A 65 -2.70 -19.31 -6.93
N THR A 66 -3.10 -20.35 -7.65
CA THR A 66 -4.14 -21.31 -7.27
C THR A 66 -3.49 -22.67 -7.14
N ASP A 67 -4.15 -23.64 -6.49
CA ASP A 67 -3.65 -25.02 -6.39
C ASP A 67 -3.32 -25.67 -7.75
N SER A 68 -3.89 -25.16 -8.85
CA SER A 68 -3.56 -25.57 -10.21
C SER A 68 -2.17 -25.16 -10.70
N ILE A 69 -1.50 -24.24 -10.01
CA ILE A 69 -0.10 -23.90 -10.23
C ILE A 69 0.64 -24.42 -9.02
N LYS A 70 1.17 -25.63 -9.14
CA LYS A 70 1.95 -26.24 -8.06
C LYS A 70 3.16 -25.36 -7.78
N VAL A 71 3.21 -24.85 -6.57
CA VAL A 71 4.37 -24.15 -6.05
C VAL A 71 4.92 -25.00 -4.93
N GLU A 72 6.05 -25.65 -5.19
CA GLU A 72 6.78 -26.33 -4.13
C GLU A 72 7.61 -25.29 -3.40
N SER A 73 7.30 -25.10 -2.12
CA SER A 73 8.09 -24.29 -1.24
C SER A 73 8.11 -24.96 0.12
N ASN A 74 9.25 -25.55 0.43
CA ASN A 74 9.50 -26.24 1.68
C ASN A 74 9.64 -25.23 2.85
N GLY A 75 8.56 -24.50 3.16
CA GLY A 75 8.51 -23.50 4.23
C GLY A 75 8.74 -22.04 3.80
N ASN A 76 9.26 -21.79 2.59
CA ASN A 76 9.54 -20.43 2.10
C ASN A 76 8.25 -19.66 1.72
N VAL A 77 8.32 -18.34 1.73
CA VAL A 77 7.20 -17.48 1.31
C VAL A 77 7.35 -17.16 -0.17
N LEU A 78 6.32 -17.42 -0.97
CA LEU A 78 6.27 -16.99 -2.37
C LEU A 78 5.32 -15.82 -2.54
N THR A 79 5.77 -14.86 -3.35
CA THR A 79 4.98 -13.70 -3.75
C THR A 79 4.89 -13.66 -5.26
N TYR A 80 3.67 -13.58 -5.77
CA TYR A 80 3.38 -13.46 -7.20
C TYR A 80 2.78 -12.09 -7.48
N VAL A 81 3.35 -11.38 -8.45
CA VAL A 81 2.89 -10.08 -8.93
C VAL A 81 2.64 -10.19 -10.43
N LYS A 82 1.37 -10.14 -10.83
CA LYS A 82 1.02 -9.93 -12.24
C LYS A 82 1.28 -8.45 -12.59
N MET A 83 2.07 -8.22 -13.64
CA MET A 83 2.32 -6.87 -14.16
C MET A 83 1.43 -6.61 -15.39
N THR A 84 1.48 -5.40 -15.96
CA THR A 84 0.65 -5.05 -17.12
C THR A 84 0.97 -5.90 -18.34
N GLY A 85 -0.08 -6.45 -18.95
CA GLY A 85 0.05 -7.31 -20.11
C GLY A 85 0.36 -8.75 -19.70
N SER A 86 1.33 -9.34 -20.39
CA SER A 86 1.70 -10.75 -20.32
C SER A 86 2.94 -11.00 -19.46
N THR A 87 3.25 -10.08 -18.55
CA THR A 87 4.47 -10.09 -17.73
C THR A 87 4.17 -10.36 -16.26
N PHE A 88 5.12 -10.96 -15.55
CA PHE A 88 4.97 -11.25 -14.13
C PHE A 88 6.31 -11.10 -13.40
N CYS A 89 6.22 -10.94 -12.09
CA CYS A 89 7.34 -11.18 -11.21
C CYS A 89 6.94 -12.18 -10.12
N LEU A 90 7.79 -13.17 -9.89
CA LEU A 90 7.66 -14.14 -8.83
C LEU A 90 8.87 -14.01 -7.90
N SER A 91 8.66 -13.88 -6.60
CA SER A 91 9.73 -13.88 -5.61
C SER A 91 9.54 -14.96 -4.55
N ILE A 92 10.66 -15.47 -4.04
CA ILE A 92 10.73 -16.41 -2.92
C ILE A 92 11.58 -15.79 -1.83
N THR A 93 11.10 -15.86 -0.59
CA THR A 93 11.80 -15.37 0.60
C THR A 93 11.94 -16.53 1.57
N GLY A 94 13.18 -16.81 2.00
CA GLY A 94 13.44 -17.90 2.96
C GLY A 94 12.79 -17.64 4.31
N ASP A 95 12.26 -18.69 4.95
CA ASP A 95 11.74 -18.66 6.34
C ASP A 95 12.89 -18.59 7.38
N ASP A 96 14.11 -18.82 6.91
CA ASP A 96 15.33 -18.77 7.69
C ASP A 96 15.63 -17.33 8.17
N SER A 97 16.25 -17.21 9.35
CA SER A 97 16.73 -15.95 9.95
C SER A 97 17.74 -15.13 9.11
N THR A 98 17.97 -15.49 7.85
CA THR A 98 18.82 -14.78 6.88
C THR A 98 18.05 -13.74 6.05
N GLY A 99 16.73 -13.87 5.90
CA GLY A 99 15.90 -12.93 5.12
C GLY A 99 16.30 -12.80 3.65
N ARG A 100 16.98 -13.81 3.09
CA ARG A 100 17.39 -13.82 1.68
C ARG A 100 16.16 -14.00 0.80
N ALA A 101 16.07 -13.17 -0.23
CA ALA A 101 15.02 -13.22 -1.23
C ALA A 101 15.62 -13.27 -2.63
N PHE A 102 14.89 -13.91 -3.53
CA PHE A 102 15.19 -13.94 -4.95
C PHE A 102 13.91 -13.70 -5.73
N HIS A 103 14.04 -13.18 -6.95
CA HIS A 103 12.90 -13.04 -7.86
C HIS A 103 13.27 -13.42 -9.28
N THR A 104 12.24 -13.74 -10.06
CA THR A 104 12.33 -14.03 -11.48
C THR A 104 11.12 -13.45 -12.21
N THR A 105 11.30 -13.20 -13.50
CA THR A 105 10.31 -12.64 -14.41
C THR A 105 10.07 -13.61 -15.58
N GLU A 106 9.27 -13.21 -16.55
CA GLU A 106 9.04 -13.99 -17.78
C GLU A 106 10.31 -14.32 -18.57
N GLU A 107 11.41 -13.57 -18.40
CA GLU A 107 12.71 -13.86 -19.00
C GLU A 107 13.39 -15.09 -18.38
N GLY A 108 12.98 -15.51 -17.18
CA GLY A 108 13.45 -16.73 -16.53
C GLY A 108 14.83 -16.63 -15.86
N ASP A 109 15.42 -15.44 -15.82
CA ASP A 109 16.60 -15.12 -15.02
C ASP A 109 16.22 -14.93 -13.55
N VAL A 110 17.08 -15.39 -12.63
CA VAL A 110 16.84 -15.27 -11.19
C VAL A 110 17.80 -14.24 -10.59
N ALA A 111 17.24 -13.13 -10.12
CA ALA A 111 17.96 -12.03 -9.50
C ALA A 111 17.81 -12.05 -7.97
N ASP A 112 18.75 -11.41 -7.26
CA ASP A 112 18.65 -11.20 -5.82
C ASP A 112 17.59 -10.14 -5.48
N GLY A 113 16.91 -10.33 -4.35
CA GLY A 113 15.86 -9.44 -3.84
C GLY A 113 14.44 -9.90 -4.15
N GLU A 114 13.45 -9.29 -3.50
CA GLU A 114 12.03 -9.50 -3.79
C GLU A 114 11.61 -8.80 -5.08
N CYS A 115 10.45 -9.16 -5.61
CA CYS A 115 9.86 -8.47 -6.75
C CYS A 115 9.74 -6.97 -6.49
N PRO A 116 10.16 -6.10 -7.42
CA PRO A 116 9.91 -4.68 -7.29
C PRO A 116 8.40 -4.46 -7.24
N ALA A 117 7.95 -3.65 -6.28
CA ALA A 117 6.55 -3.29 -6.17
C ALA A 117 6.10 -2.60 -7.49
N PRO A 118 4.99 -3.05 -8.10
CA PRO A 118 4.52 -2.49 -9.37
C PRO A 118 4.19 -1.00 -9.20
N TYR A 119 4.30 -0.24 -10.28
CA TYR A 119 3.81 1.13 -10.25
C TYR A 119 2.29 1.13 -10.08
N ILE A 120 1.79 1.91 -9.14
CA ILE A 120 0.34 1.97 -8.88
C ILE A 120 -0.45 2.41 -10.12
N GLN A 121 0.15 3.22 -10.98
CA GLN A 121 -0.40 3.66 -12.26
C GLN A 121 -0.68 2.52 -13.26
N THR A 122 -0.04 1.36 -13.09
CA THR A 122 -0.21 0.21 -13.99
C THR A 122 -1.29 -0.77 -13.49
N ILE A 123 -1.82 -0.57 -12.28
CA ILE A 123 -2.87 -1.40 -11.71
C ILE A 123 -4.21 -0.99 -12.29
N THR A 124 -4.87 -1.92 -12.98
CA THR A 124 -6.22 -1.75 -13.53
C THR A 124 -7.26 -2.44 -12.66
N THR A 125 -8.54 -2.12 -12.84
CA THR A 125 -9.67 -2.80 -12.17
C THR A 125 -9.64 -4.33 -12.39
N ALA A 126 -9.24 -4.78 -13.59
CA ALA A 126 -9.12 -6.20 -13.91
C ALA A 126 -7.86 -6.85 -13.32
N GLY A 127 -6.74 -6.11 -13.30
CA GLY A 127 -5.45 -6.56 -12.77
C GLY A 127 -5.25 -6.31 -11.27
N CYS A 128 -6.29 -5.91 -10.54
CA CYS A 128 -6.16 -5.55 -9.13
C CYS A 128 -5.79 -6.77 -8.26
N PRO A 129 -4.76 -6.67 -7.40
CA PRO A 129 -4.37 -7.75 -6.49
C PRO A 129 -5.50 -8.12 -5.52
N VAL A 130 -5.82 -9.41 -5.36
CA VAL A 130 -6.83 -9.86 -4.38
C VAL A 130 -6.26 -10.05 -2.96
N VAL A 131 -4.95 -10.08 -2.84
CA VAL A 131 -4.21 -10.02 -1.56
C VAL A 131 -3.60 -8.63 -1.41
N LYS A 132 -3.28 -8.23 -0.18
CA LYS A 132 -2.63 -6.94 0.07
C LYS A 132 -1.27 -6.93 -0.62
N THR A 133 -1.09 -6.00 -1.54
CA THR A 133 0.15 -5.84 -2.29
C THR A 133 0.65 -4.41 -2.14
N VAL A 134 1.97 -4.25 -2.09
CA VAL A 134 2.62 -2.94 -2.09
C VAL A 134 2.76 -2.48 -3.53
N ALA A 135 2.37 -1.25 -3.83
CA ALA A 135 2.59 -0.58 -5.10
C ALA A 135 3.39 0.72 -4.89
N VAL A 136 4.20 1.10 -5.87
CA VAL A 136 5.00 2.33 -5.84
C VAL A 136 4.29 3.40 -6.66
N ASP A 137 4.16 4.61 -6.15
CA ASP A 137 3.71 5.75 -6.95
C ASP A 137 4.88 6.32 -7.74
N ALA A 138 4.82 6.18 -9.06
CA ALA A 138 5.88 6.61 -9.97
C ALA A 138 6.19 8.12 -9.88
N ARG A 139 5.25 8.93 -9.36
CA ARG A 139 5.42 10.38 -9.25
C ARG A 139 6.46 10.74 -8.19
N ASN A 140 6.46 10.03 -7.06
CA ASN A 140 7.26 10.40 -5.88
C ASN A 140 7.96 9.24 -5.17
N ASN A 141 7.90 8.03 -5.72
CA ASN A 141 8.48 6.81 -5.15
C ASN A 141 7.94 6.45 -3.75
N HIS A 142 6.79 6.98 -3.36
CA HIS A 142 6.13 6.54 -2.13
C HIS A 142 5.41 5.22 -2.37
N THR A 143 5.34 4.39 -1.33
CA THR A 143 4.70 3.08 -1.40
C THR A 143 3.32 3.10 -0.77
N TYR A 144 2.38 2.38 -1.38
CA TYR A 144 1.00 2.26 -0.90
C TYR A 144 0.54 0.81 -0.93
N TRP A 145 -0.25 0.43 0.07
CA TRP A 145 -0.91 -0.86 0.05
C TRP A 145 -2.15 -0.77 -0.84
N VAL A 146 -2.40 -1.79 -1.64
CA VAL A 146 -3.57 -1.89 -2.52
C VAL A 146 -4.16 -3.29 -2.46
N GLN A 147 -5.48 -3.40 -2.59
CA GLN A 147 -6.18 -4.69 -2.65
C GLN A 147 -7.56 -4.52 -3.28
N LYS A 148 -8.03 -5.54 -3.99
CA LYS A 148 -9.44 -5.72 -4.36
C LYS A 148 -10.25 -6.10 -3.12
N LEU A 149 -11.18 -5.26 -2.70
CA LEU A 149 -12.03 -5.52 -1.54
C LEU A 149 -13.33 -6.23 -1.94
N VAL A 150 -14.15 -6.57 -0.95
CA VAL A 150 -15.37 -7.37 -1.08
C VAL A 150 -16.46 -6.70 -1.92
N ASP A 151 -16.38 -5.39 -2.12
CA ASP A 151 -17.23 -4.63 -3.03
C ASP A 151 -16.82 -4.79 -4.51
N GLY A 152 -15.75 -5.55 -4.77
CA GLY A 152 -15.23 -5.79 -6.12
C GLY A 152 -14.34 -4.68 -6.66
N ASN A 153 -14.11 -3.62 -5.87
CA ASN A 153 -13.29 -2.48 -6.29
C ASN A 153 -11.84 -2.60 -5.81
N CYS A 154 -10.93 -1.98 -6.56
CA CYS A 154 -9.51 -1.92 -6.18
C CYS A 154 -9.25 -0.70 -5.31
N TRP A 155 -8.90 -0.91 -4.05
CA TRP A 155 -8.74 0.17 -3.07
C TRP A 155 -7.30 0.38 -2.67
N MET A 156 -6.93 1.65 -2.52
CA MET A 156 -5.75 2.06 -1.77
C MET A 156 -6.01 1.91 -0.26
N LEU A 157 -5.16 1.13 0.39
CA LEU A 157 -5.21 0.75 1.80
C LEU A 157 -4.25 1.56 2.69
N THR A 158 -3.57 2.57 2.14
CA THR A 158 -2.87 3.61 2.92
C THR A 158 -3.30 5.01 2.51
N ASN A 159 -3.20 5.96 3.45
CA ASN A 159 -3.48 7.37 3.14
C ASN A 159 -2.47 7.89 2.11
N LEU A 160 -2.95 8.59 1.09
CA LEU A 160 -2.09 9.22 0.09
C LEU A 160 -1.14 10.24 0.75
N ALA A 161 0.09 10.30 0.25
CA ALA A 161 1.08 11.28 0.68
C ALA A 161 1.88 11.84 -0.50
N TYR A 162 1.15 12.37 -1.47
CA TYR A 162 1.68 13.07 -2.63
C TYR A 162 1.69 14.59 -2.40
N ALA A 163 2.85 15.23 -2.54
CA ALA A 163 3.04 16.67 -2.31
C ALA A 163 2.90 17.52 -3.59
N GLY A 164 2.50 16.91 -4.71
CA GLY A 164 2.62 17.52 -6.03
C GLY A 164 4.02 17.38 -6.62
N GLY A 165 4.15 17.70 -7.92
CA GLY A 165 5.41 17.59 -8.65
C GLY A 165 5.86 16.14 -8.88
N GLY A 166 7.17 15.95 -9.09
CA GLY A 166 7.76 14.63 -9.30
C GLY A 166 7.86 14.20 -10.76
N SER A 167 8.03 12.90 -11.00
CA SER A 167 8.14 12.34 -12.35
C SER A 167 6.79 12.32 -13.04
N ASN A 168 6.74 12.79 -14.29
CA ASN A 168 5.50 12.82 -15.09
C ASN A 168 5.43 11.69 -16.13
N ALA A 169 5.97 10.51 -15.80
CA ALA A 169 6.00 9.36 -16.70
C ALA A 169 4.60 8.94 -17.20
N TYR A 170 3.57 9.13 -16.37
CA TYR A 170 2.18 8.74 -16.67
C TYR A 170 1.23 9.94 -16.88
N GLY A 171 1.77 11.16 -17.03
CA GLY A 171 0.95 12.36 -17.29
C GLY A 171 0.04 12.80 -16.13
N ASP A 172 0.30 12.33 -14.91
CA ASP A 172 -0.56 12.44 -13.73
C ASP A 172 0.03 13.32 -12.61
N VAL A 173 1.09 14.09 -12.90
CA VAL A 173 1.67 15.07 -11.98
C VAL A 173 0.69 16.21 -11.72
N LYS A 174 0.53 16.58 -10.44
CA LYS A 174 -0.31 17.71 -10.01
C LYS A 174 0.55 18.82 -9.42
N THR A 175 0.12 20.06 -9.64
CA THR A 175 0.70 21.24 -9.01
C THR A 175 -0.16 21.63 -7.82
N ILE A 176 0.34 21.36 -6.62
CA ILE A 176 -0.31 21.71 -5.34
C ILE A 176 0.73 22.33 -4.40
N ALA A 177 0.31 23.25 -3.55
CA ALA A 177 1.20 23.94 -2.62
C ALA A 177 1.09 23.39 -1.20
N LYS A 178 2.18 23.45 -0.44
CA LYS A 178 2.11 23.20 1.00
C LYS A 178 1.35 24.35 1.66
N GLY A 179 0.28 24.05 2.40
CA GLY A 179 -0.48 25.04 3.15
C GLY A 179 0.22 25.43 4.46
N THR A 180 -0.07 26.64 4.93
CA THR A 180 0.40 27.18 6.22
C THR A 180 -0.75 27.19 7.21
N LEU A 181 -0.53 26.67 8.43
CA LEU A 181 -1.51 26.71 9.50
C LEU A 181 -1.59 28.11 10.11
N GLY A 182 -2.79 28.54 10.55
CA GLY A 182 -2.96 29.82 11.26
C GLY A 182 -3.17 31.05 10.37
N GLY A 183 -3.41 30.89 9.07
CA GLY A 183 -3.72 31.98 8.12
C GLY A 183 -5.09 31.90 7.44
N GLY A 184 -5.95 30.98 7.89
CA GLY A 184 -7.14 30.56 7.15
C GLY A 184 -6.75 29.70 5.94
N VAL A 185 -7.32 28.49 5.82
CA VAL A 185 -7.10 27.70 4.61
C VAL A 185 -7.91 28.33 3.48
N SER A 186 -7.24 28.83 2.44
CA SER A 186 -7.94 29.35 1.27
C SER A 186 -8.43 28.19 0.41
N VAL A 187 -9.70 28.23 0.04
CA VAL A 187 -10.34 27.21 -0.78
C VAL A 187 -9.97 27.35 -2.25
N THR A 188 -9.48 28.53 -2.65
CA THR A 188 -9.17 28.90 -4.03
C THR A 188 -7.87 28.31 -4.55
N ALA A 189 -6.98 27.88 -3.66
CA ALA A 189 -5.71 27.25 -4.01
C ALA A 189 -5.71 25.78 -3.56
N PRO A 190 -5.22 24.84 -4.39
CA PRO A 190 -5.05 23.46 -3.97
C PRO A 190 -3.89 23.36 -2.98
N GLN A 191 -4.19 22.94 -1.74
CA GLN A 191 -3.22 22.86 -0.67
C GLN A 191 -3.17 21.48 0.00
N TYR A 192 -1.96 21.06 0.36
CA TYR A 192 -1.72 19.92 1.24
C TYR A 192 -1.05 20.34 2.56
N PHE A 193 -1.24 19.56 3.61
CA PHE A 193 -0.70 19.80 4.93
C PHE A 193 -0.03 18.53 5.45
N ILE A 194 1.08 18.74 6.15
CA ILE A 194 1.90 17.66 6.71
C ILE A 194 1.86 17.81 8.23
N HIS A 195 1.42 16.77 8.93
CA HIS A 195 1.55 16.67 10.39
C HIS A 195 3.00 16.32 10.76
N SER A 196 3.52 16.75 11.91
CA SER A 196 4.92 16.49 12.32
C SER A 196 5.31 15.01 12.28
N ASN A 197 4.36 14.13 12.62
CA ASN A 197 4.53 12.67 12.59
C ASN A 197 4.01 12.02 11.30
N SER A 198 3.98 12.75 10.17
CA SER A 198 3.60 12.14 8.88
C SER A 198 4.66 11.10 8.52
N ASN A 199 4.23 9.87 8.31
CA ASN A 199 5.10 8.78 7.88
C ASN A 199 4.64 8.22 6.53
N PRO A 200 4.90 8.96 5.43
CA PRO A 200 4.70 8.43 4.09
C PRO A 200 5.88 7.53 3.76
N THR A 201 5.68 6.22 3.78
CA THR A 201 6.81 5.30 3.79
C THR A 201 7.37 5.11 2.37
N THR A 202 8.67 5.31 2.22
CA THR A 202 9.44 4.96 1.00
C THR A 202 9.86 3.49 0.98
N THR A 203 9.61 2.77 2.08
CA THR A 203 9.79 1.31 2.24
C THR A 203 8.52 0.72 2.84
N PRO A 204 8.06 -0.46 2.44
CA PRO A 204 6.75 -0.96 2.84
C PRO A 204 6.72 -1.26 4.35
N THR A 205 6.10 -0.37 5.11
CA THR A 205 5.67 -0.69 6.47
C THR A 205 4.17 -0.95 6.48
N LYS A 206 3.74 -1.88 7.34
CA LYS A 206 2.32 -2.17 7.50
C LYS A 206 1.59 -0.91 8.00
N PRO A 207 0.38 -0.63 7.48
CA PRO A 207 -0.46 0.44 7.99
C PRO A 207 -0.68 0.26 9.49
N SER A 208 -0.56 1.34 10.26
CA SER A 208 -0.88 1.33 11.68
C SER A 208 -2.34 0.99 11.86
N VAL A 209 -2.60 -0.13 12.51
CA VAL A 209 -3.95 -0.55 12.95
C VAL A 209 -4.26 -0.08 14.38
N SER A 210 -3.40 0.78 14.94
CA SER A 210 -3.43 1.16 16.35
C SER A 210 -4.81 1.67 16.81
N THR A 211 -5.25 1.21 17.98
CA THR A 211 -6.48 1.62 18.66
C THR A 211 -6.37 2.93 19.42
N ASP A 212 -5.15 3.41 19.66
CA ASP A 212 -4.92 4.69 20.35
C ASP A 212 -4.99 5.91 19.44
N GLY A 213 -5.37 5.72 18.17
CA GLY A 213 -5.50 6.82 17.25
C GLY A 213 -4.20 7.26 16.56
N GLY A 214 -3.20 6.39 16.52
CA GLY A 214 -1.91 6.70 15.91
C GLY A 214 -0.94 7.40 16.87
N VAL A 215 -1.18 7.34 18.18
CA VAL A 215 -0.29 7.96 19.18
C VAL A 215 1.01 7.16 19.31
N THR A 216 0.92 5.84 19.43
CA THR A 216 2.07 4.91 19.54
C THR A 216 2.72 4.59 18.19
N SER A 217 1.99 4.76 17.08
CA SER A 217 2.48 4.48 15.73
C SER A 217 1.77 5.37 14.70
N PRO A 218 2.13 6.68 14.65
CA PRO A 218 1.48 7.65 13.77
C PRO A 218 1.82 7.37 12.30
N GLN A 219 0.79 7.10 11.50
CA GLN A 219 0.89 6.94 10.05
C GLN A 219 -0.28 7.65 9.39
N TYR A 220 -0.12 8.97 9.27
CA TYR A 220 -1.23 9.84 8.88
C TYR A 220 -1.34 10.10 7.37
N GLY A 221 -0.27 9.89 6.60
CA GLY A 221 -0.18 10.43 5.23
C GLY A 221 -0.25 11.95 5.22
N TYR A 222 -0.68 12.54 4.10
CA TYR A 222 -0.93 13.99 4.00
C TYR A 222 -2.43 14.31 4.06
N TYR A 223 -2.72 15.55 4.41
CA TYR A 223 -4.07 16.11 4.44
C TYR A 223 -4.24 17.09 3.30
N TYR A 224 -5.38 17.04 2.62
CA TYR A 224 -5.64 17.83 1.42
C TYR A 224 -6.91 18.64 1.63
N ASN A 225 -6.89 19.92 1.25
CA ASN A 225 -8.16 20.59 1.02
C ASN A 225 -8.89 19.94 -0.16
N TRP A 226 -10.19 20.15 -0.26
CA TRP A 226 -10.99 19.42 -1.25
C TRP A 226 -10.56 19.72 -2.68
N CYS A 227 -10.11 20.94 -2.97
CA CYS A 227 -9.63 21.31 -4.30
C CYS A 227 -8.28 20.63 -4.65
N ALA A 228 -7.39 20.44 -3.68
CA ALA A 228 -6.22 19.58 -3.86
C ALA A 228 -6.61 18.12 -4.06
N ALA A 229 -7.53 17.58 -3.25
CA ALA A 229 -8.03 16.21 -3.39
C ALA A 229 -8.62 15.96 -4.79
N MET A 230 -9.35 16.93 -5.32
CA MET A 230 -9.89 16.92 -6.69
C MET A 230 -8.84 17.22 -7.77
N GLY A 231 -7.54 17.16 -7.44
CA GLY A 231 -6.45 17.28 -8.40
C GLY A 231 -6.34 18.64 -9.06
N ALA A 232 -6.85 19.68 -8.38
CA ALA A 232 -6.93 21.05 -8.86
C ALA A 232 -7.68 21.22 -10.21
N GLN A 233 -8.52 20.22 -10.59
CA GLN A 233 -9.49 20.17 -11.69
C GLN A 233 -9.03 20.85 -13.00
N ASN A 234 -8.80 20.12 -14.09
CA ASN A 234 -8.25 20.71 -15.31
C ASN A 234 -9.10 21.89 -15.85
N GLY A 235 -8.45 23.05 -16.00
CA GLY A 235 -8.94 24.18 -16.78
C GLY A 235 -8.49 24.14 -18.22
N THR A 236 -8.85 25.18 -18.98
CA THR A 236 -8.40 25.37 -20.36
C THR A 236 -6.86 25.47 -20.43
N ASN A 237 -6.25 24.96 -21.51
CA ASN A 237 -4.80 25.09 -21.77
C ASN A 237 -3.87 24.43 -20.74
N GLY A 238 -4.29 23.36 -20.08
CA GLY A 238 -3.43 22.59 -19.17
C GLY A 238 -3.14 23.28 -17.83
N GLN A 239 -3.85 24.36 -17.50
CA GLN A 239 -3.79 25.00 -16.20
C GLN A 239 -4.86 24.44 -15.26
N PRO A 240 -4.58 24.22 -13.97
CA PRO A 240 -5.60 23.87 -12.98
C PRO A 240 -6.71 24.95 -12.92
N SER A 241 -7.95 24.59 -13.21
CA SER A 241 -9.13 25.43 -12.95
C SER A 241 -9.68 25.06 -11.59
N THR A 242 -9.29 25.85 -10.61
CA THR A 242 -9.90 25.79 -9.29
C THR A 242 -11.37 26.18 -9.31
N ALA A 243 -11.91 26.78 -10.39
CA ALA A 243 -13.31 27.16 -10.49
C ALA A 243 -14.31 25.99 -10.38
N ALA A 244 -13.90 24.73 -10.62
CA ALA A 244 -14.77 23.58 -10.41
C ALA A 244 -14.69 23.01 -8.98
N CYS A 245 -13.60 23.30 -8.24
CA CYS A 245 -13.39 22.76 -6.90
C CYS A 245 -13.35 23.78 -5.75
N ALA A 246 -13.13 25.05 -6.05
CA ALA A 246 -13.07 26.16 -5.13
C ALA A 246 -14.41 26.89 -5.08
N GLU A 247 -15.14 26.78 -3.97
CA GLU A 247 -16.28 27.65 -3.62
C GLU A 247 -17.31 27.89 -4.74
N ALA A 248 -17.50 26.90 -5.61
CA ALA A 248 -18.31 27.03 -6.81
C ALA A 248 -19.07 25.73 -7.11
N THR A 249 -20.27 25.85 -7.68
CA THR A 249 -21.08 24.74 -8.21
C THR A 249 -21.02 24.64 -9.73
N THR A 250 -20.41 25.63 -10.40
CA THR A 250 -20.32 25.72 -11.86
C THR A 250 -18.94 26.23 -12.28
N PRO A 251 -18.24 25.54 -13.20
CA PRO A 251 -18.61 24.26 -13.80
C PRO A 251 -18.63 23.14 -12.76
N ALA A 252 -19.39 22.08 -13.04
CA ALA A 252 -19.41 20.92 -12.16
C ALA A 252 -18.02 20.23 -12.12
N PRO A 253 -17.60 19.70 -10.96
CA PRO A 253 -16.34 18.96 -10.84
C PRO A 253 -16.38 17.69 -11.68
N ASN A 254 -15.28 17.42 -12.38
CA ASN A 254 -15.05 16.15 -13.06
C ASN A 254 -14.50 15.12 -12.07
N THR A 255 -15.29 14.11 -11.75
CA THR A 255 -14.96 13.04 -10.80
C THR A 255 -13.87 12.07 -11.29
N ASN A 256 -13.53 12.11 -12.58
CA ASN A 256 -12.39 11.38 -13.15
C ASN A 256 -11.06 12.12 -12.98
N VAL A 257 -11.10 13.38 -12.54
CA VAL A 257 -9.89 14.16 -12.22
C VAL A 257 -9.74 14.24 -10.71
N SER A 258 -8.59 13.81 -10.22
CA SER A 258 -8.27 13.84 -8.79
C SER A 258 -6.77 13.90 -8.53
N ILE A 259 -6.38 13.95 -7.26
CA ILE A 259 -4.98 13.83 -6.83
C ILE A 259 -4.43 12.41 -6.95
N CYS A 260 -5.30 11.42 -7.15
CA CYS A 260 -4.90 10.03 -7.29
C CYS A 260 -4.00 9.81 -8.52
N PRO A 261 -3.15 8.76 -8.50
CA PRO A 261 -2.33 8.38 -9.65
C PRO A 261 -3.15 8.14 -10.92
N ALA A 262 -2.51 8.15 -12.09
CA ALA A 262 -3.14 7.76 -13.35
C ALA A 262 -3.81 6.38 -13.23
N GLY A 263 -5.02 6.23 -13.78
CA GLY A 263 -5.82 5.00 -13.61
C GLY A 263 -6.53 4.87 -12.25
N TRP A 264 -6.45 5.91 -11.40
CA TRP A 264 -7.12 5.96 -10.10
C TRP A 264 -7.86 7.28 -9.90
N ARG A 265 -8.93 7.26 -9.10
CA ARG A 265 -9.69 8.46 -8.73
C ARG A 265 -10.09 8.49 -7.27
N LEU A 266 -10.62 9.63 -6.82
CA LEU A 266 -11.32 9.68 -5.53
C LEU A 266 -12.63 8.88 -5.60
N PRO A 267 -12.97 8.12 -4.54
CA PRO A 267 -14.28 7.53 -4.37
C PRO A 267 -15.38 8.59 -4.29
N THR A 268 -16.56 8.25 -4.76
CA THR A 268 -17.81 8.99 -4.60
C THR A 268 -18.37 8.74 -3.19
N GLY A 269 -19.03 9.75 -2.62
CA GLY A 269 -19.40 9.77 -1.21
C GLY A 269 -20.85 10.18 -0.93
N ASP A 270 -21.71 10.17 -1.94
CA ASP A 270 -23.15 10.34 -1.71
C ASP A 270 -23.78 9.05 -1.13
N GLY A 271 -25.09 9.05 -0.90
CA GLY A 271 -25.80 7.90 -0.34
C GLY A 271 -25.72 6.61 -1.16
N ALA A 272 -25.33 6.69 -2.44
CA ALA A 272 -25.09 5.55 -3.31
C ALA A 272 -23.60 5.37 -3.65
N GLY A 273 -22.72 6.19 -3.08
CA GLY A 273 -21.30 6.25 -3.40
C GLY A 273 -20.52 5.03 -2.93
N GLU A 274 -19.28 4.90 -3.42
CA GLU A 274 -18.44 3.72 -3.20
C GLU A 274 -18.09 3.49 -1.73
N PHE A 275 -18.01 4.55 -0.90
CA PHE A 275 -17.85 4.36 0.55
C PHE A 275 -19.06 3.63 1.15
N THR A 276 -20.28 4.00 0.77
CA THR A 276 -21.50 3.35 1.27
C THR A 276 -21.59 1.90 0.81
N GLN A 277 -21.25 1.65 -0.46
CA GLN A 277 -21.23 0.30 -1.03
C GLN A 277 -20.19 -0.60 -0.34
N LEU A 278 -18.98 -0.09 -0.08
CA LEU A 278 -17.95 -0.85 0.63
C LEU A 278 -18.39 -1.21 2.06
N ILE A 279 -18.92 -0.25 2.82
CA ILE A 279 -19.42 -0.49 4.18
C ILE A 279 -20.51 -1.55 4.18
N ALA A 280 -21.45 -1.49 3.23
CA ALA A 280 -22.52 -2.48 3.09
C ALA A 280 -21.98 -3.87 2.70
N ALA A 281 -21.07 -3.96 1.73
CA ALA A 281 -20.48 -5.21 1.26
C ALA A 281 -19.64 -5.91 2.34
N LEU A 282 -18.97 -5.14 3.19
CA LEU A 282 -18.25 -5.65 4.35
C LEU A 282 -19.19 -6.12 5.48
N GLY A 283 -20.45 -5.67 5.50
CA GLY A 283 -21.32 -5.83 6.67
C GLY A 283 -20.86 -5.01 7.88
N ALA A 284 -20.19 -3.88 7.64
CA ALA A 284 -19.63 -3.03 8.68
C ALA A 284 -20.73 -2.19 9.36
N GLY A 285 -21.47 -2.81 10.28
CA GLY A 285 -22.47 -2.11 11.09
C GLY A 285 -21.85 -1.02 11.97
N SER A 286 -22.66 -0.05 12.39
CA SER A 286 -22.24 0.93 13.40
C SER A 286 -21.86 0.23 14.71
N GLY A 287 -20.79 0.69 15.34
CA GLY A 287 -20.22 0.14 16.57
C GLY A 287 -18.73 -0.15 16.45
N VAL A 288 -18.10 -0.46 17.59
CA VAL A 288 -16.65 -0.75 17.66
C VAL A 288 -16.27 -1.98 16.83
N ALA A 289 -17.18 -2.95 16.66
CA ALA A 289 -16.96 -4.12 15.81
C ALA A 289 -16.75 -3.73 14.34
N GLY A 290 -17.61 -2.87 13.79
CA GLY A 290 -17.45 -2.37 12.41
C GLY A 290 -16.17 -1.56 12.24
N VAL A 291 -15.83 -0.72 13.23
CA VAL A 291 -14.57 0.03 13.25
C VAL A 291 -13.37 -0.92 13.24
N ASN A 292 -13.36 -1.94 14.08
CA ASN A 292 -12.27 -2.93 14.14
C ASN A 292 -12.14 -3.70 12.84
N MET A 293 -13.25 -4.01 12.17
CA MET A 293 -13.22 -4.66 10.86
C MET A 293 -12.53 -3.77 9.82
N LEU A 294 -12.92 -2.50 9.72
CA LEU A 294 -12.29 -1.54 8.79
C LEU A 294 -10.79 -1.38 9.06
N LYS A 295 -10.36 -1.47 10.32
CA LYS A 295 -8.94 -1.43 10.71
C LYS A 295 -8.22 -2.71 10.33
N SER A 296 -8.83 -3.87 10.54
CA SER A 296 -8.23 -5.18 10.22
C SER A 296 -7.89 -5.32 8.72
N ILE A 297 -8.65 -4.65 7.85
CA ILE A 297 -8.40 -4.62 6.40
C ILE A 297 -7.55 -3.42 5.96
N PHE A 298 -7.07 -2.59 6.90
CA PHE A 298 -6.27 -1.37 6.68
C PHE A 298 -7.01 -0.24 5.96
N PHE A 299 -8.34 -0.29 5.88
CA PHE A 299 -9.11 0.71 5.17
C PHE A 299 -9.08 2.07 5.86
N ILE A 300 -9.14 2.08 7.19
CA ILE A 300 -9.07 3.30 7.98
C ILE A 300 -7.79 3.38 8.82
N GLN A 301 -7.23 4.58 8.87
CA GLN A 301 -6.16 4.98 9.77
C GLN A 301 -6.66 6.21 10.52
N PHE A 302 -6.71 6.14 11.85
CA PHE A 302 -7.09 7.31 12.65
C PHE A 302 -5.99 8.35 12.59
N GLY A 303 -6.42 9.60 12.44
CA GLY A 303 -5.55 10.74 12.23
C GLY A 303 -6.12 12.00 12.86
N ALA A 304 -5.57 13.13 12.45
CA ALA A 304 -6.12 14.44 12.74
C ALA A 304 -7.01 14.90 11.59
N ASN A 305 -7.69 16.01 11.77
CA ASN A 305 -8.21 16.81 10.67
C ASN A 305 -7.60 18.21 10.72
N VAL A 306 -7.36 18.81 9.55
CA VAL A 306 -6.82 20.17 9.50
C VAL A 306 -7.96 21.16 9.48
N THR A 307 -7.92 22.08 10.43
CA THR A 307 -8.80 23.25 10.48
C THR A 307 -8.00 24.53 10.30
N ASN A 308 -8.70 25.66 10.21
CA ASN A 308 -8.09 26.99 10.16
C ASN A 308 -7.16 27.28 11.35
N TYR A 309 -7.37 26.59 12.48
CA TYR A 309 -6.63 26.82 13.74
C TYR A 309 -5.53 25.78 14.00
N GLY A 310 -5.41 24.75 13.16
CA GLY A 310 -4.41 23.70 13.31
C GLY A 310 -4.97 22.30 13.12
N PHE A 311 -4.16 21.31 13.50
CA PHE A 311 -4.56 19.90 13.53
C PHE A 311 -5.46 19.64 14.75
N ASN A 312 -6.71 19.29 14.50
CA ASN A 312 -7.64 18.90 15.55
C ASN A 312 -7.42 17.44 15.98
N VAL A 313 -7.66 17.21 17.28
CA VAL A 313 -7.35 16.03 18.11
C VAL A 313 -6.98 14.77 17.30
N PRO A 314 -5.67 14.47 17.16
CA PRO A 314 -5.21 13.24 16.55
C PRO A 314 -5.87 12.03 17.23
N GLY A 315 -6.39 11.10 16.43
CA GLY A 315 -6.69 9.77 16.90
C GLY A 315 -8.13 9.46 17.29
N THR A 316 -9.02 10.45 17.21
CA THR A 316 -10.45 10.27 17.52
C THR A 316 -11.27 9.82 16.33
N SER A 317 -10.82 10.11 15.10
CA SER A 317 -11.52 9.73 13.88
C SER A 317 -10.59 9.54 12.68
N ALA A 318 -11.07 8.79 11.69
CA ALA A 318 -10.57 8.79 10.31
C ALA A 318 -11.55 9.58 9.46
N THR A 319 -11.05 10.54 8.68
CA THR A 319 -11.88 11.34 7.77
C THR A 319 -11.27 11.31 6.37
N LEU A 320 -12.07 10.90 5.39
CA LEU A 320 -11.64 10.73 4.00
C LEU A 320 -12.49 11.60 3.07
N TRP A 321 -11.84 12.37 2.20
CA TRP A 321 -12.57 13.08 1.15
C TRP A 321 -13.19 12.13 0.14
N SER A 322 -14.36 12.52 -0.38
CA SER A 322 -14.94 11.95 -1.58
C SER A 322 -14.87 12.94 -2.76
N SER A 323 -15.11 12.45 -3.97
CA SER A 323 -15.23 13.28 -5.18
C SER A 323 -16.59 13.96 -5.33
N SER A 324 -17.56 13.64 -4.47
CA SER A 324 -18.93 14.16 -4.56
C SER A 324 -19.02 15.55 -3.93
N GLN A 325 -19.54 16.50 -4.69
CA GLN A 325 -19.86 17.86 -4.22
C GLN A 325 -21.22 17.90 -3.53
N TYR A 326 -21.35 18.67 -2.44
CA TYR A 326 -22.65 18.95 -1.80
C TYR A 326 -23.16 20.36 -2.12
N SER A 327 -22.31 21.38 -1.98
CA SER A 327 -22.64 22.77 -2.26
C SER A 327 -21.44 23.53 -2.83
N SER A 328 -21.57 24.85 -3.03
CA SER A 328 -20.42 25.69 -3.40
C SER A 328 -19.29 25.53 -2.37
N THR A 329 -19.61 25.57 -1.08
CA THR A 329 -18.66 25.57 0.04
C THR A 329 -18.32 24.18 0.60
N ASN A 330 -19.20 23.19 0.41
CA ASN A 330 -19.13 21.92 1.11
C ASN A 330 -19.02 20.73 0.16
N ALA A 331 -18.38 19.67 0.64
CA ALA A 331 -18.22 18.42 -0.09
C ALA A 331 -18.53 17.21 0.79
N TYR A 332 -18.81 16.09 0.13
CA TYR A 332 -19.04 14.83 0.82
C TYR A 332 -17.74 14.20 1.31
N TYR A 333 -17.81 13.55 2.46
CA TYR A 333 -16.71 12.86 3.10
C TYR A 333 -17.21 11.63 3.87
N MET A 334 -16.31 10.68 4.07
CA MET A 334 -16.53 9.58 5.01
C MET A 334 -15.88 9.92 6.35
N SER A 335 -16.56 9.60 7.45
CA SER A 335 -16.02 9.74 8.80
C SER A 335 -16.23 8.48 9.62
N VAL A 336 -15.18 8.05 10.31
CA VAL A 336 -15.24 6.92 11.24
C VAL A 336 -14.64 7.35 12.57
N SER A 337 -15.43 7.28 13.64
CA SER A 337 -15.00 7.58 15.01
C SER A 337 -14.48 6.33 15.71
N ALA A 338 -13.46 6.49 16.56
CA ALA A 338 -13.01 5.47 17.49
C ALA A 338 -14.13 4.95 18.41
N SER A 339 -15.16 5.77 18.68
CA SER A 339 -16.30 5.41 19.52
C SER A 339 -17.36 4.55 18.82
N GLY A 340 -17.12 4.13 17.57
CA GLY A 340 -18.03 3.23 16.84
C GLY A 340 -18.96 3.89 15.83
N TYR A 341 -18.86 5.21 15.60
CA TYR A 341 -19.66 5.84 14.55
C TYR A 341 -19.01 5.65 13.18
N ILE A 342 -19.78 5.18 12.20
CA ILE A 342 -19.36 4.99 10.81
C ILE A 342 -20.35 5.74 9.94
N PHE A 343 -19.90 6.81 9.29
CA PHE A 343 -20.70 7.63 8.40
C PHE A 343 -20.05 7.64 7.00
N PRO A 344 -20.51 6.80 6.07
CA PRO A 344 -19.90 6.69 4.75
C PRO A 344 -20.19 7.88 3.82
N ALA A 345 -21.23 8.67 4.11
CA ALA A 345 -21.74 9.71 3.22
C ALA A 345 -22.18 10.99 3.96
N MET A 346 -21.25 11.68 4.63
CA MET A 346 -21.53 12.97 5.26
C MET A 346 -21.32 14.12 4.28
N SER A 347 -22.21 15.10 4.23
CA SER A 347 -22.22 16.14 3.18
C SER A 347 -21.81 17.55 3.64
N GLY A 348 -21.56 17.73 4.95
CA GLY A 348 -21.60 19.05 5.59
C GLY A 348 -20.28 19.76 5.84
N ASN A 349 -19.12 19.21 5.43
CA ASN A 349 -17.83 19.82 5.77
C ASN A 349 -17.33 20.77 4.69
N ALA A 350 -16.73 21.87 5.15
CA ALA A 350 -16.18 22.91 4.31
C ALA A 350 -14.99 22.40 3.50
N LYS A 351 -14.95 22.74 2.22
CA LYS A 351 -13.93 22.33 1.24
C LYS A 351 -12.52 22.82 1.58
N ASN A 352 -12.39 23.78 2.47
CA ASN A 352 -11.11 24.30 2.93
C ASN A 352 -10.48 23.48 4.06
N LEU A 353 -11.20 22.54 4.66
CA LEU A 353 -10.63 21.64 5.66
C LEU A 353 -9.70 20.62 4.99
N GLY A 354 -8.66 20.19 5.72
CA GLY A 354 -7.72 19.19 5.22
C GLY A 354 -8.07 17.80 5.75
N PHE A 355 -8.42 16.87 4.84
CA PHE A 355 -8.66 15.45 5.16
C PHE A 355 -7.75 14.54 4.34
N ASN A 356 -7.65 13.28 4.75
CA ASN A 356 -6.90 12.29 4.01
C ASN A 356 -7.65 11.86 2.73
N VAL A 357 -6.91 11.22 1.83
CA VAL A 357 -7.43 10.70 0.57
C VAL A 357 -7.11 9.21 0.46
N ARG A 358 -8.10 8.44 0.01
CA ARG A 358 -7.95 7.10 -0.55
C ARG A 358 -8.38 7.12 -2.00
N CYS A 359 -7.77 6.24 -2.77
CA CYS A 359 -8.01 6.14 -4.21
C CYS A 359 -8.64 4.79 -4.54
N ILE A 360 -9.47 4.79 -5.59
CA ILE A 360 -10.06 3.61 -6.21
C ILE A 360 -9.59 3.53 -7.67
N ALA A 361 -9.24 2.34 -8.17
CA ALA A 361 -8.86 2.17 -9.58
C ALA A 361 -10.07 2.32 -10.51
N VAL A 362 -9.84 2.78 -11.74
CA VAL A 362 -10.87 2.94 -12.79
C VAL A 362 -10.66 2.00 -13.97
#